data_AF-N2BBI3-F1
#
_entry.id   AF-N2BBI3-F1
#
_cell.length_a   1.000
_cell.length_b   1.000
_cell.length_c   1.000
_cell.angle_alpha   90.00
_cell.angle_beta   90.00
_cell.angle_gamma   90.00
#
_symmetry.space_group_name_H-M   'P 1'
#
loop_
_entity.id
_entity.type
_entity.pdbx_description
1 polymer ?
#
loop_
_entity_poly.entity_id
_entity_poly.type
_entity_poly.pdbx_seq_one_letter_code
_entity_poly.pdbx_strand_id
1 'polypeptide(L)'
;MKKKNDENVMAAGFALTGLSGGNAVMMTISNVLKGCGVGMAGSMALGMVGDTITYGKLKSGIDTVGMGNAGISATQKIGLGLGQAVFGWGLTAAGMDGTPDAQGIAQPESVTAAINFMYGWLPAVMAGVMFILFLLF
;
A
#
# COMPACT_ATOMS: atom_id res chain seq x y z
N MET A 1 2.66 22.17 -11.98
CA MET A 1 3.56 21.19 -12.63
C MET A 1 4.45 20.38 -11.66
N LYS A 2 4.25 20.43 -10.32
CA LYS A 2 5.08 19.65 -9.36
C LYS A 2 4.52 18.28 -8.92
N LYS A 3 3.25 17.97 -9.20
CA LYS A 3 2.55 16.75 -8.70
C LYS A 3 3.02 15.43 -9.34
N LYS A 4 3.69 15.46 -10.49
CA LYS A 4 3.98 14.26 -11.30
C LYS A 4 5.16 13.43 -10.77
N ASN A 5 5.96 13.94 -9.84
CA ASN A 5 7.20 13.27 -9.43
C ASN A 5 7.03 12.31 -8.25
N ASP A 6 6.03 12.51 -7.39
CA ASP A 6 5.90 11.76 -6.13
C ASP A 6 5.39 10.33 -6.36
N GLU A 7 4.47 10.15 -7.31
CA GLU A 7 3.92 8.84 -7.68
C GLU A 7 4.93 7.97 -8.45
N ASN A 8 5.80 8.60 -9.24
CA ASN A 8 6.89 7.93 -9.95
C ASN A 8 7.90 7.32 -8.97
N VAL A 9 8.13 7.95 -7.81
CA VAL A 9 9.01 7.43 -6.76
C VAL A 9 8.41 6.19 -6.09
N MET A 10 7.09 6.16 -5.88
CA MET A 10 6.40 5.02 -5.29
C MET A 10 6.40 3.80 -6.23
N ALA A 11 6.03 4.00 -7.50
CA ALA A 11 6.07 2.93 -8.50
C ALA A 11 7.50 2.40 -8.72
N ALA A 12 8.49 3.29 -8.76
CA ALA A 12 9.90 2.90 -8.85
C ALA A 12 10.36 2.10 -7.62
N GLY A 13 9.99 2.48 -6.40
CA GLY A 13 10.36 1.75 -5.18
C GLY A 13 9.76 0.35 -5.08
N PHE A 14 8.51 0.17 -5.53
CA PHE A 14 7.88 -1.15 -5.61
C PHE A 14 8.48 -2.02 -6.73
N ALA A 15 8.77 -1.44 -7.90
CA ALA A 15 9.48 -2.14 -8.97
C ALA A 15 10.91 -2.55 -8.56
N LEU A 16 11.63 -1.70 -7.83
CA LEU A 16 12.97 -2.01 -7.31
C LEU A 16 12.94 -3.19 -6.32
N THR A 17 11.87 -3.30 -5.54
CA THR A 17 11.65 -4.44 -4.62
C THR A 17 11.42 -5.73 -5.39
N GLY A 18 10.64 -5.69 -6.48
CA GLY A 18 10.42 -6.86 -7.33
C GLY A 18 11.69 -7.35 -8.04
N LEU A 19 12.63 -6.44 -8.33
CA LEU A 19 13.91 -6.72 -8.99
C LEU A 19 15.06 -7.05 -8.03
N SER A 20 14.88 -6.91 -6.70
CA SER A 20 16.00 -7.00 -5.75
C SER A 20 16.51 -8.43 -5.49
N GLY A 21 15.83 -9.46 -6.00
CA GLY A 21 16.35 -10.85 -6.08
C GLY A 21 16.87 -11.45 -4.76
N GLY A 22 16.39 -10.99 -3.60
CA GLY A 22 16.84 -11.47 -2.28
C GLY A 22 18.09 -10.78 -1.70
N ASN A 23 18.67 -9.76 -2.35
CA ASN A 23 19.78 -8.99 -1.77
C ASN A 23 19.27 -8.06 -0.66
N ALA A 24 19.61 -8.37 0.59
CA ALA A 24 19.14 -7.66 1.79
C ALA A 24 19.41 -6.14 1.76
N VAL A 25 20.54 -5.70 1.19
CA VAL A 25 20.89 -4.28 1.09
C VAL A 25 19.97 -3.56 0.10
N MET A 26 19.71 -4.17 -1.06
CA MET A 26 18.82 -3.61 -2.07
C MET A 26 17.35 -3.60 -1.59
N MET A 27 16.91 -4.63 -0.85
CA MET A 27 15.58 -4.65 -0.23
C MET A 27 15.40 -3.54 0.80
N THR A 28 16.44 -3.26 1.59
CA THR A 28 16.41 -2.18 2.59
C THR A 28 16.27 -0.82 1.92
N ILE A 29 17.09 -0.54 0.90
CA ILE A 29 17.03 0.71 0.12
C ILE A 29 15.66 0.85 -0.55
N SER A 30 15.14 -0.25 -1.12
CA SER A 30 13.81 -0.25 -1.74
C SER A 30 12.69 0.03 -0.74
N ASN A 31 12.78 -0.50 0.48
CA ASN A 31 11.82 -0.22 1.55
C ASN A 31 11.86 1.24 2.01
N VAL A 32 13.03 1.86 2.09
CA VAL A 32 13.15 3.30 2.39
C VAL A 32 12.47 4.13 1.30
N LEU A 33 12.74 3.84 0.03
CA LEU A 33 12.10 4.53 -1.10
C LEU A 33 10.58 4.35 -1.12
N LYS A 34 10.09 3.13 -0.89
CA LYS A 34 8.65 2.86 -0.76
C LYS A 34 8.04 3.64 0.41
N GLY A 35 8.70 3.66 1.56
CA GLY A 35 8.24 4.39 2.74
C GLY A 35 8.09 5.89 2.48
N CYS A 36 9.06 6.51 1.82
CA CYS A 36 8.97 7.91 1.40
C CYS A 36 7.81 8.15 0.43
N GLY A 37 7.64 7.28 -0.58
CA GLY A 37 6.55 7.39 -1.55
C GLY A 37 5.17 7.30 -0.90
N VAL A 38 4.94 6.29 -0.06
CA VAL A 38 3.67 6.09 0.65
C VAL A 38 3.37 7.23 1.62
N GLY A 39 4.38 7.76 2.32
CA GLY A 39 4.21 8.91 3.23
C GLY A 39 3.76 10.18 2.50
N MET A 40 4.38 10.48 1.35
CA MET A 40 3.98 11.63 0.52
C MET A 40 2.58 11.45 -0.08
N ALA A 41 2.26 10.28 -0.64
CA ALA A 41 0.94 10.01 -1.20
C ALA A 41 -0.18 10.06 -0.14
N GLY A 42 0.06 9.46 1.03
CA GLY A 42 -0.92 9.40 2.12
C GLY A 42 -1.25 10.79 2.69
N SER A 43 -0.25 11.65 2.85
CA SER A 43 -0.47 13.03 3.33
C SER A 43 -1.26 13.88 2.33
N MET A 44 -0.97 13.75 1.04
CA MET A 44 -1.76 14.44 -0.01
C MET A 44 -3.21 13.96 -0.06
N ALA A 45 -3.45 12.64 0.05
CA ALA A 45 -4.80 12.10 0.03
C ALA A 45 -5.67 12.63 1.18
N LEU A 46 -5.13 12.67 2.40
CA LEU A 46 -5.83 13.22 3.56
C LEU A 46 -6.03 14.74 3.45
N GLY A 47 -5.05 15.47 2.91
CA GLY A 47 -5.18 16.91 2.64
C GLY A 47 -6.32 17.22 1.67
N MET A 48 -6.41 16.47 0.56
CA MET A 48 -7.49 16.67 -0.43
C MET A 48 -8.88 16.43 0.17
N VAL A 49 -9.02 15.46 1.07
CA VAL A 49 -10.31 15.23 1.76
C VAL A 49 -10.69 16.43 2.64
N GLY A 50 -9.72 17.02 3.35
CA GLY A 50 -9.97 18.22 4.14
C GLY A 50 -10.44 19.41 3.28
N ASP A 51 -9.80 19.59 2.12
CA ASP A 51 -10.17 20.63 1.16
C ASP A 51 -11.59 20.42 0.60
N THR A 52 -11.96 19.17 0.26
CA THR A 52 -13.31 18.89 -0.28
C THR A 52 -14.41 19.06 0.76
N ILE A 53 -14.17 18.69 2.02
CA ILE A 53 -15.12 18.92 3.13
C ILE A 53 -15.32 20.43 3.31
N THR A 54 -14.24 21.20 3.35
CA THR A 54 -14.30 22.65 3.53
C THR A 54 -15.02 23.32 2.36
N TYR A 55 -14.69 22.94 1.12
CA TYR A 55 -15.37 23.43 -0.07
C TYR A 55 -16.86 23.05 -0.09
N GLY A 56 -17.19 21.82 0.31
CA GLY A 56 -18.57 21.35 0.45
C GLY A 56 -19.37 22.22 1.42
N LYS A 57 -18.80 22.53 2.58
CA LYS A 57 -19.41 23.42 3.58
C LYS A 57 -19.64 24.83 3.03
N LEU A 58 -18.70 25.38 2.26
CA LEU A 58 -18.85 26.70 1.63
C LEU A 58 -19.97 26.73 0.57
N LYS A 59 -20.21 25.63 -0.14
CA LYS A 59 -21.21 25.54 -1.21
C LYS A 59 -22.62 25.19 -0.70
N SER A 60 -22.73 24.25 0.23
CA SER A 60 -24.02 23.76 0.73
C SER A 60 -24.44 24.39 2.06
N GLY A 61 -23.51 25.03 2.78
CA GLY A 61 -23.73 25.51 4.15
C GLY A 61 -23.78 24.40 5.20
N ILE A 62 -23.73 23.12 4.80
CA ILE A 62 -23.83 21.97 5.69
C ILE A 62 -22.44 21.56 6.15
N ASP A 63 -22.26 21.45 7.47
CA ASP A 63 -21.03 20.95 8.05
C ASP A 63 -20.98 19.42 7.99
N THR A 64 -20.12 18.89 7.12
CA THR A 64 -19.94 17.44 6.90
C THR A 64 -18.63 16.91 7.46
N VAL A 65 -17.92 17.69 8.28
CA VAL A 65 -16.58 17.34 8.81
C VAL A 65 -16.60 16.02 9.58
N GLY A 66 -17.62 15.80 10.42
CA GLY A 66 -17.77 14.56 11.18
C GLY A 66 -18.01 13.34 10.29
N MET A 67 -18.92 13.45 9.32
CA MET A 67 -19.25 12.36 8.40
C MET A 67 -18.08 12.03 7.47
N GLY A 68 -17.41 13.05 6.92
CA GLY A 68 -16.25 12.87 6.05
C GLY A 68 -15.10 12.16 6.74
N ASN A 69 -14.73 12.61 7.94
CA ASN A 69 -13.66 11.99 8.72
C ASN A 69 -14.01 10.56 9.17
N ALA A 70 -15.28 10.29 9.50
CA ALA A 70 -15.75 8.95 9.80
C ALA A 70 -15.63 8.00 8.59
N GLY A 71 -16.00 8.48 7.39
CA GLY A 71 -15.90 7.70 6.15
C GLY A 71 -14.46 7.32 5.80
N ILE A 72 -13.50 8.26 5.93
CA ILE A 72 -12.08 7.97 5.72
C ILE A 72 -11.57 6.95 6.74
N SER A 73 -11.91 7.14 8.01
CA SER A 73 -11.49 6.24 9.09
C SER A 73 -12.01 4.81 8.88
N ALA A 74 -13.26 4.67 8.44
CA ALA A 74 -13.86 3.37 8.12
C ALA A 74 -13.12 2.71 6.95
N THR A 75 -12.88 3.45 5.87
CA THR A 75 -12.19 2.94 4.67
C THR A 75 -10.77 2.49 4.99
N GLN A 76 -10.02 3.26 5.80
CA GLN A 76 -8.67 2.88 6.24
C GLN A 76 -8.67 1.58 7.06
N LYS A 77 -9.58 1.46 8.04
CA LYS A 77 -9.68 0.26 8.88
C LYS A 77 -10.06 -0.98 8.07
N ILE A 78 -11.04 -0.83 7.18
CA ILE A 78 -11.48 -1.92 6.29
C ILE A 78 -10.34 -2.33 5.36
N GLY A 79 -9.65 -1.36 4.74
CA GLY A 79 -8.53 -1.62 3.85
C GLY A 79 -7.37 -2.33 4.54
N LEU A 80 -6.98 -1.88 5.73
CA LEU A 80 -5.92 -2.52 6.51
C LEU A 80 -6.33 -3.92 6.98
N GLY A 81 -7.55 -4.07 7.51
CA GLY A 81 -8.04 -5.36 8.00
C GLY A 81 -8.18 -6.40 6.89
N LEU A 82 -8.88 -6.06 5.81
CA LEU A 82 -9.05 -6.95 4.66
C LEU A 82 -7.71 -7.22 3.96
N GLY A 83 -6.86 -6.20 3.82
CA GLY A 83 -5.53 -6.35 3.24
C GLY A 83 -4.72 -7.41 4.01
N GLN A 84 -4.62 -7.30 5.33
CA GLN A 84 -3.87 -8.28 6.12
C GLN A 84 -4.48 -9.69 6.08
N ALA A 85 -5.81 -9.79 6.05
CA ALA A 85 -6.49 -11.09 5.93
C ALA A 85 -6.17 -11.78 4.59
N VAL A 86 -6.24 -11.04 3.48
CA VAL A 86 -5.90 -11.57 2.15
C VAL A 86 -4.44 -12.00 2.07
N PHE A 87 -3.53 -11.26 2.69
CA PHE A 87 -2.12 -11.65 2.81
C PHE A 87 -1.97 -12.96 3.60
N GLY A 88 -2.65 -13.08 4.74
CA GLY A 88 -2.65 -14.32 5.54
C GLY A 88 -3.15 -15.53 4.77
N TRP A 89 -4.31 -15.41 4.11
CA TRP A 89 -4.86 -16.50 3.29
C TRP A 89 -3.96 -16.89 2.12
N GLY A 90 -3.32 -15.91 1.46
CA GLY A 90 -2.37 -16.19 0.38
C GLY A 90 -1.14 -16.95 0.86
N LEU A 91 -0.60 -16.61 2.03
CA LEU A 91 0.54 -17.32 2.62
C LEU A 91 0.16 -18.73 3.09
N THR A 92 -1.01 -18.90 3.72
CA THR A 92 -1.52 -20.23 4.08
C THR A 92 -1.76 -21.09 2.84
N ALA A 93 -2.32 -20.52 1.76
CA ALA A 93 -2.49 -21.22 0.49
C ALA A 93 -1.16 -21.60 -0.18
N ALA A 94 -0.09 -20.84 0.07
CA ALA A 94 1.27 -21.16 -0.39
C ALA A 94 1.96 -22.26 0.44
N GLY A 95 1.31 -22.77 1.50
CA GLY A 95 1.80 -23.84 2.36
C GLY A 95 2.60 -23.36 3.57
N MET A 96 2.44 -22.11 4.01
CA MET A 96 3.08 -21.60 5.22
C MET A 96 2.55 -22.35 6.45
N ASP A 97 3.46 -23.03 7.15
CA ASP A 97 3.19 -23.73 8.42
C ASP A 97 4.11 -23.16 9.52
N GLY A 98 3.61 -23.04 10.75
CA GLY A 98 4.40 -22.59 11.90
C GLY A 98 5.31 -23.68 12.48
N THR A 99 5.08 -24.95 12.14
CA THR A 99 5.86 -26.07 12.70
C THR A 99 7.34 -26.08 12.28
N PRO A 100 7.73 -25.81 11.01
CA PRO A 100 9.13 -25.76 10.61
C PRO A 100 9.85 -24.53 11.22
N ASP A 101 9.13 -23.41 11.36
CA ASP A 101 9.65 -22.17 11.94
C ASP A 101 10.05 -22.35 13.41
N ALA A 102 9.19 -23.03 14.19
CA ALA A 102 9.46 -23.39 15.59
C ALA A 102 10.66 -24.35 15.76
N GLN A 103 11.06 -25.03 14.69
CA GLN A 103 12.18 -25.97 14.65
C GLN A 103 13.43 -25.39 13.98
N GLY A 104 13.38 -24.12 13.53
CA GLY A 104 14.47 -23.47 12.80
C GLY A 104 14.71 -24.01 11.39
N ILE A 105 13.73 -24.72 10.83
CA ILE A 105 13.77 -25.32 9.50
C ILE A 105 13.25 -24.29 8.49
N ALA A 106 13.95 -24.16 7.36
CA ALA A 106 13.55 -23.24 6.30
C ALA A 106 12.15 -23.59 5.74
N GLN A 107 11.34 -22.55 5.54
CA GLN A 107 10.02 -22.66 4.92
C GLN A 107 10.13 -23.14 3.46
N PRO A 108 9.08 -23.79 2.93
CA PRO A 108 9.04 -24.22 1.52
C PRO A 108 9.33 -23.07 0.55
N GLU A 109 9.94 -23.38 -0.58
CA GLU A 109 10.26 -22.39 -1.62
C GLU A 109 9.00 -21.68 -2.15
N SER A 110 7.85 -22.37 -2.16
CA SER A 110 6.54 -21.80 -2.52
C SER A 110 6.14 -20.63 -1.60
N VAL A 111 6.44 -20.71 -0.31
CA VAL A 111 6.15 -19.66 0.68
C VAL A 111 7.05 -18.46 0.44
N THR A 112 8.34 -18.69 0.20
CA THR A 112 9.30 -17.63 -0.13
C THR A 112 8.93 -16.91 -1.43
N ALA A 113 8.51 -17.64 -2.46
CA ALA A 113 8.03 -17.07 -3.71
C ALA A 113 6.75 -16.24 -3.51
N ALA A 114 5.80 -16.75 -2.70
CA ALA A 114 4.57 -16.02 -2.36
C ALA A 114 4.87 -14.71 -1.62
N ILE A 115 5.79 -14.71 -0.64
CA ILE A 115 6.20 -13.50 0.08
C ILE A 115 6.76 -12.45 -0.89
N ASN A 116 7.68 -12.84 -1.78
CA ASN A 116 8.27 -11.93 -2.76
C ASN A 116 7.22 -11.33 -3.70
N PHE A 117 6.26 -12.13 -4.14
CA PHE A 117 5.15 -11.65 -4.96
C PHE A 117 4.24 -10.67 -4.19
N MET A 118 3.85 -11.03 -2.97
CA MET A 118 2.93 -10.25 -2.13
C MET A 118 3.52 -8.94 -1.62
N TYR A 119 4.83 -8.86 -1.37
CA TYR A 119 5.50 -7.65 -0.89
C TYR A 119 6.13 -6.79 -2.00
N GLY A 120 6.38 -7.36 -3.17
CA GLY A 120 6.92 -6.66 -4.33
C GLY A 120 5.85 -6.26 -5.33
N TRP A 121 5.30 -7.27 -6.01
CA TRP A 121 4.47 -7.10 -7.21
C TRP A 121 3.04 -6.68 -6.89
N LEU A 122 2.41 -7.30 -5.89
CA LEU A 122 1.01 -7.03 -5.57
C LEU A 122 0.76 -5.56 -5.20
N PRO A 123 1.58 -4.92 -4.33
CA PRO A 123 1.47 -3.49 -4.07
C PRO A 123 1.80 -2.62 -5.29
N ALA A 124 2.73 -3.04 -6.15
CA ALA A 124 3.06 -2.33 -7.39
C ALA A 124 1.85 -2.25 -8.33
N VAL A 125 1.13 -3.37 -8.47
CA VAL A 125 -0.11 -3.44 -9.27
C VAL A 125 -1.19 -2.56 -8.67
N MET A 126 -1.39 -2.63 -7.34
CA MET A 126 -2.37 -1.79 -6.65
C MET A 126 -2.06 -0.29 -6.82
N ALA A 127 -0.79 0.10 -6.73
CA ALA A 127 -0.33 1.47 -7.00
C ALA A 127 -0.63 1.89 -8.45
N GLY A 128 -0.36 1.00 -9.42
CA GLY A 128 -0.67 1.26 -10.83
C GLY A 128 -2.17 1.45 -11.09
N VAL A 129 -3.02 0.63 -10.47
CA VAL A 129 -4.49 0.78 -10.57
C VAL A 129 -4.94 2.12 -9.99
N MET A 130 -4.41 2.53 -8.82
CA MET A 130 -4.72 3.85 -8.26
C MET A 130 -4.32 4.98 -9.20
N PHE A 131 -3.14 4.89 -9.81
CA PHE A 131 -2.68 5.90 -10.77
C PHE A 131 -3.59 6.01 -11.99
N ILE A 132 -4.05 4.88 -12.55
CA ILE A 132 -4.99 4.87 -13.68
C ILE A 132 -6.32 5.51 -13.26
N LEU A 133 -6.83 5.21 -12.07
CA LEU A 133 -8.07 5.82 -11.58
C LEU A 133 -7.95 7.34 -11.43
N PHE A 134 -6.81 7.84 -10.93
CA PHE A 134 -6.52 9.28 -10.87
C PHE A 134 -6.38 9.96 -12.24
N LEU A 135 -6.03 9.23 -13.30
CA LEU A 135 -5.98 9.78 -14.64
C LEU A 135 -7.35 9.84 -15.32
N LEU A 136 -8.26 8.94 -14.93
CA LEU A 136 -9.59 8.84 -15.51
C LEU A 136 -10.61 9.79 -14.86
N PHE A 137 -10.36 10.25 -13.63
CA PHE A 137 -11.24 11.10 -12.83
C PHE A 137 -10.50 12.30 -12.24
#